data_AF-A0A1C2J9Q9-F1
#
_entry.id   AF-A0A1C2J9Q9-F1
#
_cell.length_a   1.000
_cell.length_b   1.000
_cell.length_c   1.000
_cell.angle_alpha   90.00
_cell.angle_beta   90.00
_cell.angle_gamma   90.00
#
_symmetry.space_group_name_H-M   'P 1'
#
loop_
_entity.id
_entity.type
_entity.pdbx_description
1 polymer ?
#
loop_
_entity_poly.entity_id
_entity_poly.type
_entity_poly.pdbx_seq_one_letter_code
_entity_poly.pdbx_strand_id
1 'polypeptide(L)'
;MSNRDEFSEDTKRKVALRANHQCSFRGCPQPTSGPSDESSEAVNMIGKAAHIHAAAPGPGARRYLASMSREERTHINNAIWLCANHADLIDRDEVTYTADVLRAMKSDHEAKCAERQRNALSAGETVPDLVAIGPNIVFVGEFLGVEADVWSFHLRNFVDGDVHALIALAERYEQTGTIDRYVLVNELGDGRTLRDKPSITRETAGGYMVRCPVFPSADRIRAADLPKSWALSESHDLVVQGGNWAMVSGLDALPQQVKTCLSHQRGESPFHRDFGTRFAEYYNLLAGSPWFDRYVKLEVIRQAVIPYTDLTNNRQYTPLLCVERVFGVEILASAPTNNWLPIRVDLDVKAVGRWQCNLSVYIPSEPIRRTSFDELLTGPA
;
A
#
# COMPACT_ATOMS: atom_id res chain seq x y z
N MET A 1 17.49 -5.44 -46.53
CA MET A 1 17.15 -4.30 -45.65
C MET A 1 15.94 -4.72 -44.83
N SER A 2 16.03 -4.70 -43.51
CA SER A 2 14.93 -5.13 -42.64
C SER A 2 13.75 -4.17 -42.76
N ASN A 3 12.55 -4.68 -43.06
CA ASN A 3 11.31 -3.89 -43.19
C ASN A 3 10.71 -3.51 -41.80
N ARG A 4 11.55 -3.45 -40.76
CA ARG A 4 11.17 -3.07 -39.38
C ARG A 4 11.53 -1.63 -39.11
N ASP A 5 10.55 -0.89 -38.60
CA ASP A 5 10.70 0.47 -38.10
C ASP A 5 11.41 0.43 -36.74
N GLU A 6 12.74 0.24 -36.77
CA GLU A 6 13.55 0.17 -35.55
C GLU A 6 13.80 1.56 -34.92
N PHE A 7 13.91 1.57 -33.59
CA PHE A 7 14.32 2.76 -32.85
C PHE A 7 15.73 3.20 -33.24
N SER A 8 15.93 4.51 -33.40
CA SER A 8 17.27 5.08 -33.51
C SER A 8 18.09 4.85 -32.24
N GLU A 9 19.42 4.84 -32.34
CA GLU A 9 20.30 4.71 -31.17
C GLU A 9 20.09 5.84 -30.15
N ASP A 10 19.78 7.06 -30.62
CA ASP A 10 19.43 8.18 -29.74
C ASP A 10 18.13 7.90 -28.96
N THR A 11 17.11 7.35 -29.63
CA THR A 11 15.86 6.93 -28.97
C THR A 11 16.13 5.87 -27.92
N LYS A 12 16.89 4.81 -28.25
CA LYS A 12 17.23 3.73 -27.31
C LYS A 12 17.95 4.27 -26.08
N ARG A 13 18.95 5.13 -26.29
CA ARG A 13 19.69 5.80 -25.22
C ARG A 13 18.78 6.64 -24.33
N LYS A 14 17.89 7.45 -24.91
CA LYS A 14 16.94 8.27 -24.14
C LYS A 14 15.98 7.42 -23.32
N VAL A 15 15.45 6.32 -23.86
CA VAL A 15 14.58 5.39 -23.13
C VAL A 15 15.32 4.77 -21.95
N ALA A 16 16.56 4.31 -22.17
CA ALA A 16 17.40 3.74 -21.12
C ALA A 16 17.68 4.75 -19.99
N LEU A 17 18.06 5.98 -20.35
CA LEU A 17 18.34 7.04 -19.37
C LEU A 17 17.10 7.43 -18.57
N ARG A 18 15.94 7.55 -19.21
CA ARG A 18 14.66 7.85 -18.54
C ARG A 18 14.25 6.74 -17.57
N ALA A 19 14.57 5.49 -17.90
CA ALA A 19 14.37 4.35 -17.02
C ALA A 19 15.51 4.15 -16.01
N ASN A 20 16.48 5.08 -15.95
CA ASN A 20 17.68 5.03 -15.11
C ASN A 20 18.46 3.71 -15.26
N HIS A 21 18.53 3.18 -16.48
CA HIS A 21 19.10 1.86 -16.78
C HIS A 21 18.52 0.71 -15.92
N GLN A 22 17.28 0.81 -15.45
CA GLN A 22 16.56 -0.25 -14.73
C GLN A 22 15.38 -0.76 -15.54
N CYS A 23 15.08 -2.04 -15.41
CA CYS A 23 13.95 -2.68 -16.09
C CYS A 23 12.62 -2.04 -15.65
N SER A 24 11.81 -1.55 -16.60
CA SER A 24 10.48 -0.96 -16.32
C SER A 24 9.38 -2.01 -16.07
N PHE A 25 9.74 -3.27 -15.87
CA PHE A 25 8.76 -4.33 -15.59
C PHE A 25 8.35 -4.25 -14.12
N ARG A 26 7.04 -4.34 -13.83
CA ARG A 26 6.52 -4.23 -12.46
C ARG A 26 7.15 -5.28 -11.54
N GLY A 27 7.82 -4.82 -10.49
CA GLY A 27 8.47 -5.69 -9.50
C GLY A 27 9.87 -6.18 -9.87
N CYS A 28 10.43 -5.75 -11.01
CA CYS A 28 11.80 -6.09 -11.40
C CYS A 28 12.80 -5.00 -10.97
N PRO A 29 13.71 -5.25 -10.01
CA PRO A 29 14.73 -4.29 -9.62
C PRO A 29 15.99 -4.35 -10.50
N GLN A 30 16.02 -5.19 -11.54
CA GLN A 30 17.25 -5.55 -12.26
C GLN A 30 17.88 -4.34 -12.97
N PRO A 31 19.14 -3.98 -12.64
CA PRO A 31 19.92 -3.04 -13.43
C PRO A 31 20.26 -3.68 -14.79
N THR A 32 20.28 -2.86 -15.82
CA THR A 32 20.42 -3.31 -17.21
C THR A 32 21.76 -2.96 -17.83
N SER A 33 22.60 -2.20 -17.13
CA SER A 33 23.97 -1.89 -17.49
C SER A 33 24.91 -2.08 -16.31
N GLY A 34 26.16 -2.41 -16.59
CA GLY A 34 27.22 -2.56 -15.59
C GLY A 34 28.62 -2.58 -16.23
N PRO A 35 29.68 -2.59 -15.42
CA PRO A 35 31.05 -2.71 -15.92
C PRO A 35 31.29 -4.07 -16.59
N SER A 36 32.25 -4.12 -17.52
CA SER A 36 32.74 -5.36 -18.15
C SER A 36 34.24 -5.48 -17.92
N ASP A 37 34.73 -6.69 -17.64
CA ASP A 37 36.16 -6.96 -17.43
C ASP A 37 36.97 -6.99 -18.74
N GLU A 38 36.32 -6.84 -19.91
CA GLU A 38 37.00 -6.81 -21.21
C GLU A 38 37.92 -5.58 -21.37
N SER A 39 37.58 -4.44 -20.76
CA SER A 39 38.43 -3.26 -20.66
C SER A 39 37.90 -2.26 -19.64
N SER A 40 38.71 -1.27 -19.25
CA SER A 40 38.29 -0.17 -18.36
C SER A 40 37.20 0.73 -18.95
N GLU A 41 36.97 0.67 -20.26
CA GLU A 41 35.93 1.44 -20.96
C GLU A 41 34.73 0.57 -21.37
N ALA A 42 34.82 -0.76 -21.22
CA ALA A 42 33.80 -1.68 -21.65
C ALA A 42 32.63 -1.72 -20.65
N VAL A 43 31.41 -1.73 -21.19
CA VAL A 43 30.17 -1.85 -20.41
C VAL A 43 29.39 -3.07 -20.88
N ASN A 44 28.83 -3.83 -19.95
CA ASN A 44 27.84 -4.85 -20.24
C ASN A 44 26.45 -4.20 -20.26
N MET A 45 25.64 -4.51 -21.27
CA MET A 45 24.27 -4.00 -21.43
C MET A 45 23.32 -5.14 -21.76
N ILE A 46 22.42 -5.47 -20.84
CA ILE A 46 21.37 -6.48 -20.99
C ILE A 46 19.97 -5.88 -21.22
N GLY A 47 19.89 -4.55 -21.25
CA GLY A 47 18.65 -3.81 -21.49
C GLY A 47 18.29 -3.72 -22.98
N LYS A 48 16.99 -3.80 -23.27
CA LYS A 48 16.41 -3.69 -24.60
C LYS A 48 15.32 -2.61 -24.59
N ALA A 49 15.31 -1.76 -25.62
CA ALA A 49 14.16 -0.90 -25.91
C ALA A 49 13.12 -1.72 -26.66
N ALA A 50 12.12 -2.23 -25.94
CA ALA A 50 11.05 -3.04 -26.50
C ALA A 50 9.93 -2.16 -27.07
N HIS A 51 9.29 -2.63 -28.14
CA HIS A 51 8.18 -1.94 -28.77
C HIS A 51 6.87 -2.26 -28.05
N ILE A 52 6.10 -1.24 -27.68
CA ILE A 52 4.75 -1.39 -27.13
C ILE A 52 3.82 -1.87 -28.24
N HIS A 53 3.78 -1.18 -29.38
CA HIS A 53 3.19 -1.66 -30.64
C HIS A 53 4.31 -2.07 -31.60
N ALA A 54 4.19 -3.25 -32.22
CA ALA A 54 5.23 -3.80 -33.09
C ALA A 54 5.73 -2.85 -34.19
N ALA A 55 7.03 -2.96 -34.49
CA ALA A 55 7.77 -2.18 -35.48
C ALA A 55 7.39 -2.47 -36.95
N ALA A 56 6.68 -3.57 -37.22
CA ALA A 56 6.27 -3.97 -38.56
C ALA A 56 5.09 -4.94 -38.49
N PRO A 57 4.27 -5.05 -39.55
CA PRO A 57 3.29 -6.10 -39.68
C PRO A 57 3.95 -7.47 -39.93
N GLY A 58 3.26 -8.56 -39.57
CA GLY A 58 3.65 -9.92 -39.95
C GLY A 58 3.60 -10.94 -38.81
N PRO A 59 4.02 -12.19 -39.07
CA PRO A 59 4.05 -13.25 -38.06
C PRO A 59 4.98 -12.87 -36.90
N GLY A 60 4.45 -12.88 -35.67
CA GLY A 60 5.18 -12.46 -34.46
C GLY A 60 5.13 -10.95 -34.16
N ALA A 61 4.43 -10.14 -34.98
CA ALA A 61 4.22 -8.73 -34.72
C ALA A 61 3.18 -8.50 -33.60
N ARG A 62 3.64 -8.57 -32.36
CA ARG A 62 2.79 -8.39 -31.17
C ARG A 62 2.20 -6.99 -31.10
N ARG A 63 0.89 -6.91 -30.89
CA ARG A 63 0.17 -5.64 -30.75
C ARG A 63 0.38 -4.68 -31.93
N TYR A 64 0.60 -5.16 -33.15
CA TYR A 64 0.78 -4.26 -34.31
C TYR A 64 -0.47 -3.40 -34.54
N LEU A 65 -0.27 -2.10 -34.73
CA LEU A 65 -1.35 -1.14 -34.99
C LEU A 65 -1.19 -0.54 -36.38
N ALA A 66 -2.07 -0.93 -37.31
CA ALA A 66 -1.97 -0.54 -38.72
C ALA A 66 -2.15 0.96 -38.96
N SER A 67 -2.91 1.65 -38.11
CA SER A 67 -3.12 3.10 -38.19
C SER A 67 -1.91 3.91 -37.72
N MET A 68 -0.93 3.29 -37.08
CA MET A 68 0.24 3.97 -36.52
C MET A 68 1.24 4.29 -37.63
N SER A 69 1.70 5.54 -37.71
CA SER A 69 2.71 5.98 -38.68
C SER A 69 4.09 5.42 -38.34
N ARG A 70 5.02 5.50 -39.30
CA ARG A 70 6.43 5.11 -39.09
C ARG A 70 7.09 5.95 -38.00
N GLU A 71 6.81 7.25 -38.00
CA GLU A 71 7.31 8.22 -37.02
C GLU A 71 6.79 7.85 -35.64
N GLU A 72 5.50 7.50 -35.50
CA GLU A 72 4.92 7.08 -34.24
C GLU A 72 5.53 5.76 -33.75
N ARG A 73 5.70 4.76 -34.63
CA ARG A 73 6.28 3.45 -34.27
C ARG A 73 7.70 3.56 -33.74
N THR A 74 8.49 4.47 -34.30
CA THR A 74 9.88 4.74 -33.90
C THR A 74 10.00 5.80 -32.80
N HIS A 75 8.89 6.41 -32.38
CA HIS A 75 8.89 7.44 -31.35
C HIS A 75 9.15 6.85 -29.97
N ILE A 76 9.79 7.64 -29.10
CA ILE A 76 10.08 7.25 -27.71
C ILE A 76 8.82 6.81 -26.95
N ASN A 77 7.65 7.36 -27.28
CA ASN A 77 6.37 7.01 -26.64
C ASN A 77 5.99 5.55 -26.87
N ASN A 78 6.41 4.94 -27.99
CA ASN A 78 6.16 3.54 -28.30
C ASN A 78 7.23 2.59 -27.72
N ALA A 79 8.24 3.12 -27.01
CA ALA A 79 9.31 2.33 -26.42
C ALA A 79 9.13 2.15 -24.91
N ILE A 80 9.47 0.98 -24.40
CA ILE A 80 9.65 0.67 -22.97
C ILE A 80 11.02 -0.01 -22.75
N TRP A 81 11.73 0.34 -21.68
CA TRP A 81 13.04 -0.22 -21.36
C TRP A 81 12.89 -1.47 -20.48
N LEU A 82 13.38 -2.63 -20.94
CA LEU A 82 13.25 -3.90 -20.23
C LEU A 82 14.58 -4.66 -20.23
N CYS A 83 14.82 -5.51 -19.23
CA CYS A 83 15.90 -6.49 -19.31
C CYS A 83 15.56 -7.56 -20.37
N ALA A 84 16.57 -8.26 -20.88
CA ALA A 84 16.39 -9.29 -21.90
C ALA A 84 15.27 -10.29 -21.58
N ASN A 85 15.18 -10.76 -20.33
CA ASN A 85 14.15 -11.71 -19.90
C ASN A 85 12.73 -11.14 -20.02
N HIS A 86 12.50 -9.93 -19.50
CA HIS A 86 11.17 -9.33 -19.53
C HIS A 86 10.79 -8.82 -20.92
N ALA A 87 11.76 -8.37 -21.72
CA ALA A 87 11.52 -8.06 -23.12
C ALA A 87 10.99 -9.28 -23.88
N ASP A 88 11.60 -10.45 -23.68
CA ASP A 88 11.16 -11.69 -24.33
C ASP A 88 9.82 -12.19 -23.74
N LEU A 89 9.57 -11.96 -22.45
CA LEU A 89 8.31 -12.33 -21.79
C LEU A 89 7.10 -11.58 -22.38
N ILE A 90 7.19 -10.25 -22.50
CA ILE A 90 6.06 -9.43 -22.99
C ILE A 90 5.70 -9.74 -24.45
N ASP A 91 6.64 -10.27 -25.22
CA ASP A 91 6.43 -10.66 -26.61
C ASP A 91 5.87 -12.09 -26.75
N ARG A 92 5.85 -12.86 -25.67
CA ARG A 92 5.24 -14.20 -25.64
C ARG A 92 3.79 -14.18 -25.16
N ASP A 93 3.36 -13.16 -24.43
CA ASP A 93 2.01 -13.03 -23.89
C ASP A 93 1.40 -11.64 -24.14
N GLU A 94 0.85 -11.43 -25.34
CA GLU A 94 0.21 -10.16 -25.69
C GLU A 94 -1.19 -9.95 -25.08
N VAL A 95 -1.79 -11.01 -24.52
CA VAL A 95 -3.10 -10.95 -23.85
C VAL A 95 -2.95 -10.32 -22.48
N THR A 96 -1.93 -10.73 -21.73
CA THR A 96 -1.62 -10.18 -20.41
C THR A 96 -0.90 -8.84 -20.54
N TYR A 97 0.06 -8.73 -21.46
CA TYR A 97 0.85 -7.53 -21.70
C TYR A 97 0.30 -6.74 -22.88
N THR A 98 -0.88 -6.17 -22.69
CA THR A 98 -1.52 -5.27 -23.67
C THR A 98 -0.74 -3.95 -23.81
N ALA A 99 -0.98 -3.20 -24.88
CA ALA A 99 -0.32 -1.92 -25.10
C ALA A 99 -0.56 -0.93 -23.94
N ASP A 100 -1.78 -0.89 -23.39
CA ASP A 100 -2.14 0.01 -22.30
C ASP A 100 -1.46 -0.39 -20.99
N VAL A 101 -1.36 -1.69 -20.72
CA VAL A 101 -0.60 -2.21 -19.58
C VAL A 101 0.87 -1.80 -19.69
N LEU A 102 1.50 -1.97 -20.85
CA LEU A 102 2.91 -1.59 -21.06
C LEU A 102 3.13 -0.06 -20.95
N ARG A 103 2.19 0.76 -21.45
CA ARG A 103 2.22 2.21 -21.26
C ARG A 103 2.13 2.59 -19.78
N ALA A 104 1.24 1.95 -19.03
CA ALA A 104 1.13 2.16 -17.60
C ALA A 104 2.43 1.75 -16.87
N MET A 105 3.00 0.57 -17.18
CA MET A 105 4.28 0.14 -16.58
C MET A 105 5.40 1.14 -16.82
N LYS A 106 5.52 1.64 -18.06
CA LYS A 106 6.49 2.68 -18.41
C LYS A 106 6.27 3.95 -17.59
N SER A 107 5.04 4.47 -17.57
CA SER A 107 4.70 5.70 -16.86
C SER A 107 4.99 5.58 -15.37
N ASP A 108 4.57 4.47 -14.74
CA ASP A 108 4.81 4.19 -13.32
C ASP A 108 6.31 4.17 -13.00
N HIS A 109 7.11 3.52 -13.86
CA HIS A 109 8.56 3.42 -13.68
C HIS A 109 9.26 4.76 -13.86
N GLU A 110 8.95 5.50 -14.92
CA GLU A 110 9.53 6.82 -15.16
C GLU A 110 9.16 7.80 -14.04
N ALA A 111 7.94 7.74 -13.49
CA ALA A 111 7.53 8.53 -12.33
C ALA A 111 8.38 8.19 -11.09
N LYS A 112 8.60 6.90 -10.80
CA LYS A 112 9.49 6.45 -9.71
C LYS A 112 10.94 6.89 -9.91
N CYS A 113 11.45 6.82 -11.14
CA CYS A 113 12.80 7.31 -11.45
C CYS A 113 12.90 8.82 -11.22
N ALA A 114 11.91 9.60 -11.68
CA ALA A 114 11.87 11.05 -11.45
C ALA A 114 11.75 11.39 -9.96
N GLU A 115 10.94 10.63 -9.22
CA GLU A 115 10.83 10.76 -7.77
C GLU A 115 12.16 10.48 -7.07
N ARG A 116 12.82 9.35 -7.35
CA ARG A 116 14.15 9.01 -6.81
C ARG A 116 15.24 10.01 -7.21
N GLN A 117 15.13 10.62 -8.39
CA GLN A 117 16.07 11.65 -8.81
C GLN A 117 15.87 12.95 -8.03
N ARG A 118 14.62 13.32 -7.74
CA ARG A 118 14.27 14.52 -6.96
C ARG A 118 14.52 14.32 -5.47
N ASN A 119 14.20 13.14 -4.97
CA ASN A 119 14.34 12.72 -3.60
C ASN A 119 15.61 11.88 -3.54
N ALA A 120 16.75 12.50 -3.22
CA ALA A 120 18.05 11.82 -3.12
C ALA A 120 17.96 10.61 -2.18
N LEU A 121 17.69 9.44 -2.73
CA LEU A 121 17.64 8.16 -2.03
C LEU A 121 18.53 7.21 -2.83
N SER A 122 19.68 6.90 -2.23
CA SER A 122 20.66 5.99 -2.81
C SER A 122 20.11 4.57 -2.76
N ALA A 123 20.24 3.83 -3.86
CA ALA A 123 19.84 2.43 -3.92
C ALA A 123 20.64 1.60 -2.89
N GLY A 124 19.96 1.03 -1.90
CA GLY A 124 20.55 0.19 -0.86
C GLY A 124 20.44 0.73 0.58
N GLU A 125 20.01 1.97 0.77
CA GLU A 125 19.61 2.45 2.09
C GLU A 125 18.19 1.96 2.41
N THR A 126 17.98 1.44 3.62
CA THR A 126 16.65 1.25 4.21
C THR A 126 15.92 2.57 4.07
N VAL A 127 14.90 2.64 3.21
CA VAL A 127 14.15 3.89 3.05
C VAL A 127 13.42 4.11 4.37
N PRO A 128 13.76 5.16 5.15
CA PRO A 128 13.09 5.40 6.40
C PRO A 128 11.61 5.62 6.10
N ASP A 129 10.76 4.76 6.61
CA ASP A 129 9.32 4.83 6.40
C ASP A 129 8.62 5.15 7.73
N LEU A 130 7.30 5.31 7.69
CA LEU A 130 6.53 5.58 8.87
C LEU A 130 6.42 4.33 9.74
N VAL A 131 6.77 4.52 11.01
CA VAL A 131 6.53 3.57 12.09
C VAL A 131 5.57 4.23 13.06
N ALA A 132 4.50 3.54 13.41
CA ALA A 132 3.56 4.00 14.43
C ALA A 132 3.71 3.14 15.68
N ILE A 133 3.80 3.76 16.86
CA ILE A 133 3.76 3.07 18.14
C ILE A 133 2.54 3.59 18.92
N GLY A 134 1.48 2.79 18.95
CA GLY A 134 0.18 3.24 19.42
C GLY A 134 -0.43 4.35 18.54
N PRO A 135 -1.48 5.02 19.03
CA PRO A 135 -2.30 5.92 18.20
C PRO A 135 -1.71 7.32 18.00
N ASN A 136 -0.77 7.76 18.85
CA ASN A 136 -0.35 9.17 18.92
C ASN A 136 1.15 9.36 18.71
N ILE A 137 1.84 8.32 18.22
CA ILE A 137 3.28 8.38 17.99
C ILE A 137 3.54 7.79 16.62
N VAL A 138 3.95 8.64 15.71
CA VAL A 138 4.35 8.27 14.35
C VAL A 138 5.68 8.92 14.06
N PHE A 139 6.66 8.15 13.62
CA PHE A 139 7.97 8.67 13.27
C PHE A 139 8.46 8.06 11.97
N VAL A 140 9.33 8.80 11.29
CA VAL A 140 10.15 8.29 10.21
C VAL A 140 11.34 7.56 10.83
N GLY A 141 11.50 6.28 10.49
CA GLY A 141 12.57 5.46 11.03
C GLY A 141 12.91 4.27 10.15
N GLU A 142 14.03 3.64 10.45
CA GLU A 142 14.52 2.47 9.74
C GLU A 142 14.23 1.22 10.56
N PHE A 143 13.63 0.22 9.93
CA PHE A 143 13.48 -1.09 10.53
C PHE A 143 14.82 -1.83 10.48
N LEU A 144 15.38 -2.13 11.64
CA LEU A 144 16.71 -2.76 11.75
C LEU A 144 16.63 -4.28 11.72
N GLY A 145 15.51 -4.84 12.18
CA GLY A 145 15.30 -6.28 12.19
C GLY A 145 14.54 -6.78 13.42
N VAL A 146 14.50 -8.10 13.54
CA VAL A 146 13.85 -8.83 14.64
C VAL A 146 14.88 -9.69 15.35
N GLU A 147 15.02 -9.47 16.66
CA GLU A 147 15.78 -10.36 17.56
C GLU A 147 14.79 -11.08 18.45
N ALA A 148 14.62 -12.39 18.25
CA ALA A 148 13.57 -13.19 18.89
C ALA A 148 12.16 -12.60 18.65
N ASP A 149 11.58 -11.96 19.67
CA ASP A 149 10.28 -11.31 19.63
C ASP A 149 10.37 -9.79 19.84
N VAL A 150 11.53 -9.20 19.53
CA VAL A 150 11.78 -7.76 19.66
C VAL A 150 12.04 -7.13 18.30
N TRP A 151 11.18 -6.20 17.90
CA TRP A 151 11.35 -5.40 16.69
C TRP A 151 12.16 -4.15 17.03
N SER A 152 13.22 -3.89 16.26
CA SER A 152 14.14 -2.78 16.53
C SER A 152 14.13 -1.76 15.41
N PHE A 153 14.17 -0.48 15.79
CA PHE A 153 14.06 0.65 14.88
C PHE A 153 15.06 1.74 15.21
N HIS A 154 15.67 2.30 14.18
CA HIS A 154 16.36 3.57 14.30
C HIS A 154 15.36 4.72 14.04
N LEU A 155 15.03 5.48 15.09
CA LEU A 155 14.14 6.62 15.01
C LEU A 155 14.91 7.86 14.56
N ARG A 156 14.52 8.43 13.42
CA ARG A 156 15.12 9.66 12.86
C ARG A 156 14.34 10.91 13.27
N ASN A 157 13.07 10.98 12.91
CA ASN A 157 12.25 12.19 13.08
C ASN A 157 10.80 11.82 13.45
N PHE A 158 10.21 12.51 14.41
CA PHE A 158 8.77 12.39 14.67
C PHE A 158 7.96 13.12 13.59
N VAL A 159 6.85 12.51 13.21
CA VAL A 159 5.79 13.10 12.38
C VAL A 159 4.58 13.44 13.24
N ASP A 160 4.27 12.58 14.21
CA ASP A 160 3.32 12.83 15.29
C ASP A 160 3.89 12.36 16.64
N GLY A 161 3.58 13.09 17.70
CA GLY A 161 4.17 12.92 19.02
C GLY A 161 5.64 13.37 19.11
N ASP A 162 6.29 12.96 20.19
CA ASP A 162 7.70 13.27 20.48
C ASP A 162 8.33 12.19 21.38
N VAL A 163 9.58 12.41 21.79
CA VAL A 163 10.26 11.47 22.71
C VAL A 163 9.56 11.38 24.07
N HIS A 164 8.93 12.47 24.55
CA HIS A 164 8.18 12.44 25.81
C HIS A 164 6.93 11.58 25.69
N ALA A 165 6.25 11.59 24.54
CA ALA A 165 5.11 10.72 24.27
C ALA A 165 5.51 9.24 24.29
N LEU A 166 6.68 8.88 23.72
CA LEU A 166 7.21 7.52 23.81
C LEU A 166 7.56 7.12 25.25
N ILE A 167 8.20 8.01 26.00
CA ILE A 167 8.51 7.78 27.42
C ILE A 167 7.21 7.60 28.21
N ALA A 168 6.24 8.48 28.01
CA ALA A 168 4.95 8.42 28.68
C ALA A 168 4.18 7.14 28.34
N LEU A 169 4.24 6.66 27.09
CA LEU A 169 3.68 5.36 26.70
C LEU A 169 4.37 4.21 27.45
N ALA A 170 5.71 4.24 27.57
CA ALA A 170 6.45 3.20 28.29
C ALA A 170 6.16 3.21 29.80
N GLU A 171 6.04 4.40 30.41
CA GLU A 171 5.69 4.57 31.82
C GLU A 171 4.24 4.16 32.12
N ARG A 172 3.33 4.51 31.22
CA ARG A 172 1.89 4.24 31.36
C ARG A 172 1.44 2.99 30.60
N TYR A 173 2.38 2.12 30.24
CA TYR A 173 2.10 0.95 29.41
C TYR A 173 0.97 0.12 30.01
N GLU A 174 1.02 -0.16 31.31
CA GLU A 174 0.01 -0.97 32.00
C GLU A 174 -1.37 -0.30 32.10
N GLN A 175 -1.46 1.03 32.04
CA GLN A 175 -2.76 1.73 32.04
C GLN A 175 -3.31 1.97 30.62
N THR A 176 -2.48 1.81 29.60
CA THR A 176 -2.88 2.01 28.19
C THR A 176 -3.79 0.87 27.74
N GLY A 177 -4.88 1.13 27.02
CA GLY A 177 -5.75 0.07 26.49
C GLY A 177 -4.98 -0.89 25.57
N THR A 178 -5.27 -2.19 25.62
CA THR A 178 -4.52 -3.20 24.83
C THR A 178 -4.58 -2.93 23.32
N ILE A 179 -5.68 -2.36 22.83
CA ILE A 179 -5.88 -2.00 21.42
C ILE A 179 -4.94 -0.88 20.95
N ASP A 180 -4.38 -0.10 21.87
CA ASP A 180 -3.46 1.01 21.61
C ASP A 180 -1.99 0.63 21.87
N ARG A 181 -1.74 -0.61 22.34
CA ARG A 181 -0.39 -1.16 22.56
C ARG A 181 0.08 -1.90 21.32
N TYR A 182 0.53 -1.18 20.30
CA TYR A 182 1.02 -1.79 19.05
C TYR A 182 2.22 -1.08 18.46
N VAL A 183 2.89 -1.75 17.53
CA VAL A 183 3.82 -1.15 16.58
C VAL A 183 3.42 -1.53 15.16
N LEU A 184 3.37 -0.56 14.25
CA LEU A 184 3.05 -0.73 12.82
C LEU A 184 4.20 -0.19 11.98
N VAL A 185 4.51 -0.85 10.87
CA VAL A 185 5.62 -0.50 10.00
C VAL A 185 5.11 -0.40 8.57
N ASN A 186 5.13 0.82 8.03
CA ASN A 186 4.54 1.10 6.72
C ASN A 186 5.26 0.37 5.58
N GLU A 187 6.60 0.37 5.58
CA GLU A 187 7.43 -0.33 4.60
C GLU A 187 7.08 -1.83 4.54
N LEU A 188 6.96 -2.46 5.71
CA LEU A 188 6.60 -3.86 5.81
C LEU A 188 5.13 -4.10 5.50
N GLY A 189 4.25 -3.11 5.63
CA GLY A 189 2.82 -3.35 5.49
C GLY A 189 2.25 -4.24 6.60
N ASP A 190 2.92 -4.25 7.75
CA ASP A 190 2.69 -5.20 8.84
C ASP A 190 2.93 -4.53 10.22
N GLY A 191 2.54 -5.19 11.30
CA GLY A 191 2.66 -4.70 12.66
C GLY A 191 2.30 -5.75 13.69
N ARG A 192 2.54 -5.46 14.96
CA ARG A 192 2.28 -6.39 16.06
C ARG A 192 1.75 -5.67 17.29
N THR A 193 0.98 -6.38 18.11
CA THR A 193 0.67 -5.96 19.48
C THR A 193 1.94 -6.02 20.32
N LEU A 194 2.16 -4.99 21.14
CA LEU A 194 3.28 -4.96 22.07
C LEU A 194 3.02 -5.95 23.21
N ARG A 195 4.02 -6.77 23.52
CA ARG A 195 4.00 -7.73 24.64
C ARG A 195 4.46 -7.10 25.95
N ASP A 196 5.33 -6.10 25.86
CA ASP A 196 5.87 -5.36 27.01
C ASP A 196 6.14 -3.91 26.58
N LYS A 197 6.51 -3.05 27.53
CA LYS A 197 6.81 -1.64 27.29
C LYS A 197 7.95 -1.48 26.27
N PRO A 198 7.85 -0.51 25.34
CA PRO A 198 8.94 -0.20 24.45
C PRO A 198 10.12 0.38 25.23
N SER A 199 11.34 0.09 24.78
CA SER A 199 12.56 0.68 25.35
C SER A 199 13.19 1.65 24.36
N ILE A 200 13.70 2.77 24.87
CA ILE A 200 14.26 3.86 24.06
C ILE A 200 15.68 4.11 24.57
N THR A 201 16.66 4.07 23.68
CA THR A 201 18.07 4.33 24.00
C THR A 201 18.60 5.40 23.06
N ARG A 202 19.31 6.39 23.59
CA ARG A 202 19.94 7.42 22.75
C ARG A 202 21.21 6.86 22.12
N GLU A 203 21.36 7.03 20.81
CA GLU A 203 22.54 6.57 20.09
C GLU A 203 23.66 7.62 20.11
N THR A 204 24.91 7.14 20.05
CA THR A 204 26.12 7.98 20.07
C THR A 204 26.26 8.84 18.81
N ALA A 205 25.71 8.39 17.68
CA ALA A 205 25.70 9.11 16.40
C ALA A 205 24.56 10.15 16.28
N GLY A 206 23.69 10.24 17.29
CA GLY A 206 22.45 11.02 17.25
C GLY A 206 21.22 10.14 16.98
N GLY A 207 20.03 10.61 17.36
CA GLY A 207 18.79 9.85 17.25
C GLY A 207 18.50 8.90 18.43
N TYR A 208 17.46 8.08 18.26
CA TYR A 208 17.01 7.11 19.27
C TYR A 208 16.86 5.72 18.67
N MET A 209 17.40 4.72 19.34
CA MET A 209 17.06 3.31 19.12
C MET A 209 15.78 2.98 19.88
N VAL A 210 14.77 2.49 19.19
CA VAL A 210 13.51 2.03 19.80
C VAL A 210 13.40 0.53 19.62
N ARG A 211 13.17 -0.19 20.73
CA ARG A 211 12.93 -1.64 20.72
C ARG A 211 11.54 -1.92 21.26
N CYS A 212 10.79 -2.73 20.52
CA CYS A 212 9.40 -3.09 20.80
C CYS A 212 9.30 -4.61 20.98
N PRO A 213 9.16 -5.11 22.21
CA PRO A 213 8.78 -6.51 22.46
C PRO A 213 7.36 -6.74 21.96
N VAL A 214 7.15 -7.77 21.14
CA VAL A 214 5.90 -7.99 20.42
C VAL A 214 5.37 -9.40 20.62
N PHE A 215 4.04 -9.55 20.56
CA PHE A 215 3.42 -10.87 20.40
C PHE A 215 3.63 -11.41 18.98
N PRO A 216 3.47 -12.73 18.76
CA PRO A 216 3.38 -13.30 17.42
C PRO A 216 2.26 -12.65 16.59
N SER A 217 2.30 -12.85 15.27
CA SER A 217 1.23 -12.38 14.39
C SER A 217 -0.10 -12.98 14.82
N ALA A 218 -1.15 -12.17 14.88
CA ALA A 218 -2.50 -12.64 15.15
C ALA A 218 -2.97 -13.56 14.01
N ASP A 219 -3.84 -14.51 14.29
CA ASP A 219 -4.39 -15.40 13.27
C ASP A 219 -5.36 -14.67 12.32
N ARG A 220 -5.40 -15.15 11.07
CA ARG A 220 -6.38 -14.76 10.06
C ARG A 220 -7.22 -15.96 9.65
N ILE A 221 -8.48 -15.71 9.32
CA ILE A 221 -9.33 -16.71 8.66
C ILE A 221 -9.02 -16.76 7.17
N ARG A 222 -9.36 -17.86 6.49
CA ARG A 222 -9.28 -17.88 5.01
C ARG A 222 -10.37 -16.99 4.44
N ALA A 223 -10.13 -16.38 3.28
CA ALA A 223 -11.16 -15.57 2.63
C ALA A 223 -12.47 -16.34 2.37
N ALA A 224 -12.39 -17.64 2.11
CA ALA A 224 -13.57 -18.51 1.96
C ALA A 224 -14.43 -18.64 3.22
N ASP A 225 -13.85 -18.39 4.40
CA ASP A 225 -14.53 -18.51 5.70
C ASP A 225 -15.05 -17.15 6.20
N LEU A 226 -15.00 -16.09 5.37
CA LEU A 226 -15.56 -14.77 5.70
C LEU A 226 -17.06 -14.90 6.04
N PRO A 227 -17.53 -14.26 7.14
CA PRO A 227 -18.94 -14.26 7.51
C PRO A 227 -19.82 -13.73 6.37
N LYS A 228 -21.00 -14.31 6.21
CA LYS A 228 -21.99 -13.81 5.26
C LYS A 228 -22.57 -12.49 5.75
N SER A 229 -22.75 -11.54 4.85
CA SER A 229 -23.42 -10.26 5.13
C SER A 229 -24.42 -9.93 4.04
N TRP A 230 -25.40 -9.08 4.34
CA TRP A 230 -26.30 -8.55 3.32
C TRP A 230 -25.51 -7.79 2.26
N ALA A 231 -25.83 -8.01 0.99
CA ALA A 231 -25.19 -7.33 -0.12
C ALA A 231 -25.60 -5.85 -0.15
N LEU A 232 -24.62 -4.96 -0.27
CA LEU A 232 -24.85 -3.54 -0.48
C LEU A 232 -24.75 -3.17 -1.97
N SER A 233 -25.61 -2.27 -2.41
CA SER A 233 -25.60 -1.69 -3.76
C SER A 233 -24.44 -0.70 -3.95
N GLU A 234 -24.28 -0.20 -5.17
CA GLU A 234 -23.41 0.95 -5.45
C GLU A 234 -23.85 2.22 -4.70
N SER A 235 -25.15 2.37 -4.40
CA SER A 235 -25.69 3.45 -3.56
C SER A 235 -25.51 3.22 -2.06
N HIS A 236 -24.84 2.14 -1.66
CA HIS A 236 -24.58 1.77 -0.27
C HIS A 236 -25.84 1.29 0.50
N ASP A 237 -26.89 0.89 -0.23
CA ASP A 237 -28.15 0.39 0.33
C ASP A 237 -28.28 -1.13 0.25
N LEU A 238 -29.18 -1.72 1.05
CA LEU A 238 -29.45 -3.16 1.00
C LEU A 238 -30.07 -3.57 -0.34
N VAL A 239 -29.52 -4.63 -0.94
CA VAL A 239 -30.01 -5.18 -2.21
C VAL A 239 -31.05 -6.28 -1.95
N VAL A 240 -32.13 -6.28 -2.73
CA VAL A 240 -33.13 -7.36 -2.77
C VAL A 240 -33.01 -8.09 -4.10
N GLN A 241 -32.92 -9.42 -4.04
CA GLN A 241 -32.88 -10.29 -5.22
C GLN A 241 -33.94 -11.40 -5.08
N GLY A 242 -34.87 -11.46 -6.02
CA GLY A 242 -35.93 -12.49 -6.02
C GLY A 242 -36.86 -12.44 -4.80
N GLY A 243 -37.07 -11.25 -4.22
CA GLY A 243 -37.92 -11.06 -3.03
C GLY A 243 -37.24 -11.34 -1.68
N ASN A 244 -35.95 -11.71 -1.67
CA ASN A 244 -35.15 -11.89 -0.46
C ASN A 244 -33.99 -10.89 -0.41
N TRP A 245 -33.48 -10.60 0.79
CA TRP A 245 -32.24 -9.84 0.96
C TRP A 245 -31.08 -10.60 0.31
N ALA A 246 -30.38 -9.95 -0.62
CA ALA A 246 -29.20 -10.51 -1.25
C ALA A 246 -28.07 -10.66 -0.22
N MET A 247 -27.25 -11.69 -0.37
CA MET A 247 -26.14 -12.01 0.54
C MET A 247 -24.83 -12.10 -0.24
N VAL A 248 -23.74 -11.61 0.36
CA VAL A 248 -22.38 -11.84 -0.10
C VAL A 248 -21.65 -12.78 0.87
N SER A 249 -20.71 -13.57 0.36
CA SER A 249 -19.96 -14.54 1.15
C SER A 249 -18.60 -14.87 0.55
N GLY A 250 -17.69 -15.41 1.35
CA GLY A 250 -16.36 -15.79 0.87
C GLY A 250 -15.56 -14.57 0.37
N LEU A 251 -14.75 -14.77 -0.68
CA LEU A 251 -13.93 -13.70 -1.25
C LEU A 251 -14.76 -12.52 -1.78
N ASP A 252 -15.97 -12.75 -2.28
CA ASP A 252 -16.87 -11.70 -2.79
C ASP A 252 -17.38 -10.76 -1.69
N ALA A 253 -17.35 -11.20 -0.41
CA ALA A 253 -17.67 -10.35 0.73
C ALA A 253 -16.52 -9.43 1.14
N LEU A 254 -15.29 -9.70 0.69
CA LEU A 254 -14.10 -8.95 1.13
C LEU A 254 -14.15 -7.45 0.80
N PRO A 255 -14.53 -7.00 -0.42
CA PRO A 255 -14.68 -5.58 -0.71
C PRO A 255 -15.60 -4.88 0.30
N GLN A 256 -16.73 -5.51 0.61
CA GLN A 256 -17.70 -4.97 1.57
C GLN A 256 -17.14 -4.97 3.00
N GLN A 257 -16.45 -6.05 3.41
CA GLN A 257 -15.80 -6.11 4.73
C GLN A 257 -14.78 -4.99 4.91
N VAL A 258 -13.89 -4.79 3.94
CA VAL A 258 -12.89 -3.72 3.97
C VAL A 258 -13.58 -2.36 4.00
N LYS A 259 -14.53 -2.12 3.10
CA LYS A 259 -15.30 -0.87 3.03
C LYS A 259 -15.99 -0.55 4.35
N THR A 260 -16.75 -1.49 4.91
CA THR A 260 -17.49 -1.29 6.16
C THR A 260 -16.54 -1.06 7.32
N CYS A 261 -15.47 -1.85 7.43
CA CYS A 261 -14.47 -1.68 8.48
C CYS A 261 -13.78 -0.32 8.42
N LEU A 262 -13.37 0.14 7.23
CA LEU A 262 -12.65 1.41 7.07
C LEU A 262 -13.57 2.62 7.22
N SER A 263 -14.86 2.47 6.86
CA SER A 263 -15.87 3.53 6.99
C SER A 263 -16.33 3.73 8.43
N HIS A 264 -16.28 2.69 9.26
CA HIS A 264 -16.63 2.78 10.68
C HIS A 264 -15.58 3.61 11.42
N GLN A 265 -15.98 4.69 12.08
CA GLN A 265 -15.04 5.54 12.78
C GLN A 265 -14.93 5.17 14.25
N ARG A 266 -13.74 5.33 14.82
CA ARG A 266 -13.47 4.98 16.21
C ARG A 266 -14.29 5.85 17.16
N GLY A 267 -15.06 5.19 18.01
CA GLY A 267 -15.95 5.82 18.99
C GLY A 267 -17.35 6.12 18.49
N GLU A 268 -17.68 5.74 17.24
CA GLU A 268 -19.02 5.88 16.65
C GLU A 268 -20.03 4.96 17.33
N SER A 269 -19.64 3.71 17.60
CA SER A 269 -20.49 2.75 18.32
C SER A 269 -20.38 2.95 19.84
N PRO A 270 -21.49 3.16 20.56
CA PRO A 270 -21.48 3.21 22.03
C PRO A 270 -21.12 1.85 22.66
N PHE A 271 -21.37 0.76 21.94
CA PHE A 271 -21.06 -0.61 22.37
C PHE A 271 -19.64 -1.04 22.02
N HIS A 272 -19.07 -0.48 20.94
CA HIS A 272 -17.77 -0.84 20.41
C HIS A 272 -16.88 0.41 20.24
N ARG A 273 -16.63 1.14 21.33
CA ARG A 273 -15.96 2.45 21.29
C ARG A 273 -14.54 2.42 20.71
N ASP A 274 -13.85 1.29 20.83
CA ASP A 274 -12.49 1.12 20.31
C ASP A 274 -12.42 0.53 18.90
N PHE A 275 -13.57 0.14 18.33
CA PHE A 275 -13.64 -0.40 16.97
C PHE A 275 -13.71 0.72 15.92
N GLY A 276 -13.17 0.45 14.73
CA GLY A 276 -13.19 1.40 13.61
C GLY A 276 -11.87 2.14 13.44
N THR A 277 -11.90 3.20 12.62
CA THR A 277 -10.72 3.93 12.14
C THR A 277 -10.72 5.40 12.54
N ARG A 278 -9.59 6.08 12.35
CA ARG A 278 -9.47 7.54 12.46
C ARG A 278 -9.39 8.22 11.08
N PHE A 279 -9.97 7.59 10.04
CA PHE A 279 -9.87 8.06 8.67
C PHE A 279 -10.33 9.51 8.50
N ALA A 280 -11.47 9.88 9.10
CA ALA A 280 -12.00 11.25 8.99
C ALA A 280 -11.06 12.28 9.62
N GLU A 281 -10.46 11.94 10.76
CA GLU A 281 -9.49 12.77 11.45
C GLU A 281 -8.23 12.97 10.60
N TYR A 282 -7.68 11.90 10.05
CA TYR A 282 -6.51 12.00 9.17
C TYR A 282 -6.81 12.75 7.88
N TYR A 283 -8.01 12.57 7.29
CA TYR A 283 -8.42 13.34 6.11
C TYR A 283 -8.47 14.84 6.43
N ASN A 284 -9.13 15.23 7.52
CA ASN A 284 -9.25 16.65 7.90
C ASN A 284 -7.89 17.31 8.22
N LEU A 285 -6.94 16.54 8.76
CA LEU A 285 -5.62 17.06 9.13
C LEU A 285 -4.61 17.05 7.97
N LEU A 286 -4.66 16.02 7.11
CA LEU A 286 -3.58 15.71 6.18
C LEU A 286 -4.00 15.73 4.70
N ALA A 287 -5.28 15.92 4.36
CA ALA A 287 -5.71 15.93 2.96
C ALA A 287 -4.89 16.93 2.11
N GLY A 288 -4.45 16.48 0.94
CA GLY A 288 -3.56 17.24 0.06
C GLY A 288 -2.08 17.24 0.46
N SER A 289 -1.72 16.69 1.62
CA SER A 289 -0.32 16.50 2.02
C SER A 289 0.26 15.18 1.47
N PRO A 290 1.59 15.09 1.30
CA PRO A 290 2.26 13.85 0.90
C PRO A 290 2.30 12.77 1.99
N TRP A 291 1.69 13.01 3.15
CA TRP A 291 1.63 12.07 4.27
C TRP A 291 0.31 11.31 4.35
N PHE A 292 -0.73 11.80 3.68
CA PHE A 292 -2.09 11.30 3.88
C PHE A 292 -2.25 9.82 3.51
N ASP A 293 -1.80 9.43 2.33
CA ASP A 293 -1.79 8.05 1.84
C ASP A 293 -0.99 7.12 2.77
N ARG A 294 0.15 7.58 3.28
CA ARG A 294 1.00 6.82 4.20
C ARG A 294 0.34 6.64 5.58
N TYR A 295 -0.30 7.67 6.12
CA TYR A 295 -1.07 7.56 7.37
C TYR A 295 -2.29 6.64 7.22
N VAL A 296 -3.00 6.78 6.10
CA VAL A 296 -4.11 5.90 5.75
C VAL A 296 -3.63 4.46 5.67
N LYS A 297 -2.49 4.19 5.03
CA LYS A 297 -1.91 2.84 4.98
C LYS A 297 -1.60 2.31 6.38
N LEU A 298 -1.03 3.10 7.30
CA LEU A 298 -0.82 2.68 8.69
C LEU A 298 -2.14 2.29 9.36
N GLU A 299 -3.21 3.06 9.14
CA GLU A 299 -4.53 2.73 9.69
C GLU A 299 -5.07 1.41 9.12
N VAL A 300 -4.95 1.18 7.82
CA VAL A 300 -5.34 -0.10 7.20
C VAL A 300 -4.49 -1.26 7.72
N ILE A 301 -3.18 -1.06 7.93
CA ILE A 301 -2.30 -2.05 8.58
C ILE A 301 -2.85 -2.38 9.97
N ARG A 302 -3.20 -1.37 10.77
CA ARG A 302 -3.76 -1.57 12.11
C ARG A 302 -4.99 -2.48 12.08
N GLN A 303 -5.94 -2.20 11.17
CA GLN A 303 -7.16 -3.00 11.01
C GLN A 303 -6.86 -4.42 10.49
N ALA A 304 -5.77 -4.60 9.74
CA ALA A 304 -5.34 -5.90 9.27
C ALA A 304 -4.68 -6.71 10.38
N VAL A 305 -3.85 -6.10 11.24
CA VAL A 305 -2.89 -6.86 12.06
C VAL A 305 -3.11 -6.81 13.56
N ILE A 306 -3.80 -5.79 14.07
CA ILE A 306 -4.02 -5.64 15.50
C ILE A 306 -5.38 -6.24 15.88
N PRO A 307 -5.40 -7.27 16.76
CA PRO A 307 -6.64 -7.92 17.15
C PRO A 307 -7.51 -6.97 17.99
N TYR A 308 -8.79 -6.92 17.62
CA TYR A 308 -9.86 -6.31 18.39
C TYR A 308 -10.53 -7.35 19.27
N THR A 309 -10.86 -6.98 20.51
CA THR A 309 -11.64 -7.80 21.42
C THR A 309 -13.09 -7.33 21.41
N ASP A 310 -13.96 -8.14 20.83
CA ASP A 310 -15.40 -7.96 20.89
C ASP A 310 -15.92 -8.49 22.23
N LEU A 311 -16.28 -7.57 23.12
CA LEU A 311 -16.81 -7.87 24.45
C LEU A 311 -18.23 -8.45 24.41
N THR A 312 -19.01 -8.13 23.37
CA THR A 312 -20.38 -8.62 23.21
C THR A 312 -20.40 -10.11 22.94
N ASN A 313 -19.48 -10.58 22.08
CA ASN A 313 -19.38 -11.99 21.69
C ASN A 313 -18.21 -12.74 22.34
N ASN A 314 -17.45 -12.06 23.22
CA ASN A 314 -16.23 -12.56 23.85
C ASN A 314 -15.25 -13.21 22.85
N ARG A 315 -15.00 -12.52 21.73
CA ARG A 315 -14.18 -13.02 20.63
C ARG A 315 -13.06 -12.03 20.31
N GLN A 316 -11.87 -12.56 20.05
CA GLN A 316 -10.75 -11.77 19.54
C GLN A 316 -10.51 -12.08 18.06
N TYR A 317 -10.38 -11.04 17.24
CA TYR A 317 -10.14 -11.16 15.80
C TYR A 317 -9.55 -9.85 15.25
N THR A 318 -8.85 -9.90 14.11
CA THR A 318 -8.46 -8.64 13.44
C THR A 318 -9.62 -8.09 12.60
N PRO A 319 -9.88 -6.77 12.62
CA PRO A 319 -11.02 -6.18 11.91
C PRO A 319 -11.14 -6.54 10.43
N LEU A 320 -10.03 -6.68 9.70
CA LEU A 320 -10.03 -7.11 8.29
C LEU A 320 -9.98 -8.64 8.09
N LEU A 321 -10.02 -9.42 9.16
CA LEU A 321 -10.25 -10.87 9.24
C LEU A 321 -9.30 -11.79 8.47
N CYS A 322 -9.22 -11.68 7.15
CA CYS A 322 -8.44 -12.52 6.27
C CYS A 322 -7.22 -11.82 5.66
N VAL A 323 -7.00 -10.53 5.96
CA VAL A 323 -5.88 -9.74 5.43
C VAL A 323 -4.63 -9.96 6.29
N GLU A 324 -3.58 -10.50 5.67
CA GLU A 324 -2.31 -10.82 6.33
C GLU A 324 -1.31 -9.66 6.27
N ARG A 325 -1.31 -8.89 5.17
CA ARG A 325 -0.37 -7.78 4.93
C ARG A 325 -1.00 -6.70 4.04
N VAL A 326 -0.52 -5.46 4.15
CA VAL A 326 -0.97 -4.32 3.33
C VAL A 326 0.18 -3.80 2.48
N PHE A 327 0.15 -4.04 1.17
CA PHE A 327 1.19 -3.55 0.25
C PHE A 327 1.03 -2.05 -0.03
N GLY A 328 -0.20 -1.58 -0.19
CA GLY A 328 -0.46 -0.21 -0.61
C GLY A 328 -1.90 0.24 -0.37
N VAL A 329 -2.06 1.55 -0.21
CA VAL A 329 -3.34 2.24 -0.28
C VAL A 329 -3.14 3.49 -1.14
N GLU A 330 -3.95 3.65 -2.18
CA GLU A 330 -3.89 4.77 -3.11
C GLU A 330 -5.20 5.55 -3.01
N ILE A 331 -5.10 6.87 -2.85
CA ILE A 331 -6.27 7.76 -2.85
C ILE A 331 -6.58 8.15 -4.31
N LEU A 332 -7.77 7.83 -4.79
CA LEU A 332 -8.12 7.95 -6.22
C LEU A 332 -8.78 9.28 -6.58
N ALA A 333 -9.15 10.10 -5.59
CA ALA A 333 -9.73 11.42 -5.80
C ALA A 333 -9.18 12.44 -4.80
N SER A 334 -9.13 13.72 -5.21
CA SER A 334 -8.65 14.81 -4.35
C SER A 334 -9.59 15.16 -3.20
N ALA A 335 -10.87 14.80 -3.29
CA ALA A 335 -11.89 15.04 -2.28
C ALA A 335 -13.01 13.98 -2.34
N PRO A 336 -13.73 13.72 -1.24
CA PRO A 336 -14.88 12.83 -1.23
C PRO A 336 -16.07 13.45 -1.98
N THR A 337 -16.86 12.61 -2.64
CA THR A 337 -18.13 12.98 -3.25
C THR A 337 -19.27 12.38 -2.42
N ASN A 338 -20.22 13.20 -1.95
CA ASN A 338 -21.27 12.76 -1.02
C ASN A 338 -20.69 11.99 0.20
N ASN A 339 -19.62 12.51 0.79
CA ASN A 339 -18.88 11.88 1.90
C ASN A 339 -18.19 10.55 1.57
N TRP A 340 -18.13 10.11 0.31
CA TRP A 340 -17.42 8.90 -0.09
C TRP A 340 -16.10 9.24 -0.80
N LEU A 341 -14.99 8.79 -0.21
CA LEU A 341 -13.64 8.94 -0.78
C LEU A 341 -13.23 7.64 -1.49
N PRO A 342 -13.04 7.65 -2.82
CA PRO A 342 -12.57 6.47 -3.55
C PRO A 342 -11.10 6.20 -3.27
N ILE A 343 -10.79 4.96 -2.94
CA ILE A 343 -9.44 4.45 -2.68
C ILE A 343 -9.21 3.13 -3.42
N ARG A 344 -7.95 2.79 -3.66
CA ARG A 344 -7.53 1.46 -4.07
C ARG A 344 -6.70 0.85 -2.95
N VAL A 345 -7.03 -0.39 -2.58
CA VAL A 345 -6.25 -1.18 -1.63
C VAL A 345 -5.49 -2.28 -2.35
N ASP A 346 -4.28 -2.57 -1.89
CA ASP A 346 -3.43 -3.67 -2.35
C ASP A 346 -2.99 -4.49 -1.14
N LEU A 347 -3.54 -5.70 -1.01
CA LEU A 347 -3.54 -6.49 0.20
C LEU A 347 -3.01 -7.89 -0.09
N ASP A 348 -2.45 -8.54 0.93
CA ASP A 348 -2.23 -9.99 0.94
C ASP A 348 -3.37 -10.67 1.70
N VAL A 349 -4.02 -11.63 1.07
CA VAL A 349 -5.23 -12.26 1.59
C VAL A 349 -4.99 -13.75 1.80
N LYS A 350 -5.25 -14.23 3.01
CA LYS A 350 -4.97 -15.62 3.39
C LYS A 350 -5.69 -16.61 2.48
N ALA A 351 -4.90 -17.53 1.93
CA ALA A 351 -5.30 -18.55 0.96
C ALA A 351 -5.79 -18.02 -0.42
N VAL A 352 -5.49 -16.76 -0.73
CA VAL A 352 -5.75 -16.12 -2.03
C VAL A 352 -4.47 -15.50 -2.61
N GLY A 353 -3.63 -14.91 -1.75
CA GLY A 353 -2.43 -14.16 -2.13
C GLY A 353 -2.75 -12.68 -2.38
N ARG A 354 -1.94 -12.04 -3.24
CA ARG A 354 -2.09 -10.62 -3.54
C ARG A 354 -3.43 -10.32 -4.21
N TRP A 355 -4.15 -9.35 -3.64
CA TRP A 355 -5.48 -8.96 -4.05
C TRP A 355 -5.61 -7.44 -4.05
N GLN A 356 -6.21 -6.90 -5.11
CA GLN A 356 -6.40 -5.46 -5.29
C GLN A 356 -7.87 -5.16 -5.57
N CYS A 357 -8.36 -4.05 -5.02
CA CYS A 357 -9.74 -3.61 -5.22
C CYS A 357 -9.87 -2.09 -5.09
N ASN A 358 -10.70 -1.50 -5.96
CA ASN A 358 -11.15 -0.12 -5.80
C ASN A 358 -12.44 -0.15 -4.98
N LEU A 359 -12.51 0.69 -3.95
CA LEU A 359 -13.69 0.85 -3.11
C LEU A 359 -13.79 2.31 -2.63
N SER A 360 -14.88 2.67 -1.97
CA SER A 360 -15.03 3.99 -1.37
C SER A 360 -15.22 3.89 0.14
N VAL A 361 -14.52 4.74 0.88
CA VAL A 361 -14.60 4.85 2.34
C VAL A 361 -15.43 6.08 2.71
N TYR A 362 -16.31 5.95 3.70
CA TYR A 362 -17.11 7.06 4.20
C TYR A 362 -16.26 7.99 5.08
N ILE A 363 -16.29 9.28 4.76
CA ILE A 363 -15.66 10.38 5.48
C ILE A 363 -16.78 11.32 5.96
N PRO A 364 -17.22 11.23 7.22
CA PRO A 364 -18.25 12.11 7.75
C PRO A 364 -17.83 13.58 7.64
N SER A 365 -18.78 14.43 7.27
CA SER A 365 -18.60 15.88 7.13
C SER A 365 -18.50 16.61 8.48
N GLU A 366 -19.03 16.00 9.55
CA GLU A 366 -18.96 16.52 10.92
C GLU A 366 -18.15 15.58 11.82
N PRO A 367 -17.47 16.10 12.87
CA PRO A 367 -16.81 15.28 13.85
C PRO A 367 -17.82 14.35 14.53
N ILE A 368 -17.43 13.09 14.72
CA ILE A 368 -18.33 12.12 15.35
C ILE A 368 -18.52 12.46 16.82
N ARG A 369 -19.80 12.61 17.19
CA ARG A 369 -20.23 12.73 18.57
C ARG A 369 -20.02 11.38 19.27
N ARG A 370 -19.08 11.33 20.22
CA ARG A 370 -18.79 10.13 21.02
C ARG A 370 -19.73 10.06 22.22
N THR A 371 -21.02 9.92 21.95
CA THR A 371 -22.09 9.90 22.96
C THR A 371 -21.83 8.78 23.97
N SER A 372 -21.92 9.09 25.27
CA SER A 372 -21.82 8.07 26.30
C SER A 372 -23.08 7.18 26.31
N PHE A 373 -22.97 5.98 26.87
CA PHE A 373 -24.13 5.09 27.02
C PHE A 373 -25.23 5.75 27.86
N ASP A 374 -24.84 6.50 28.90
CA ASP A 374 -25.76 7.25 29.75
C ASP A 374 -26.47 8.36 28.98
N GLU A 375 -25.75 9.13 28.15
CA GLU A 375 -26.34 10.16 27.27
C GLU A 375 -27.32 9.57 26.24
N LEU A 376 -27.06 8.34 25.79
CA LEU A 376 -27.93 7.61 24.85
C LEU A 376 -29.25 7.20 25.52
N LEU A 377 -29.20 6.83 26.81
CA LEU A 377 -30.37 6.45 27.60
C LEU A 377 -31.20 7.65 28.06
N THR A 378 -30.57 8.81 28.29
CA THR A 378 -31.28 10.02 28.74
C THR A 378 -32.05 10.73 27.63
N GLY A 379 -31.84 10.37 26.36
CA GLY A 379 -32.47 11.01 25.20
C GLY A 379 -31.95 12.44 24.96
N PRO A 380 -32.26 13.05 23.79
CA PRO A 380 -31.95 14.45 23.56
C PRO A 380 -32.74 15.33 24.54
N ALA A 381 -32.04 16.25 25.21
CA ALA A 381 -32.65 17.25 26.09
C ALA A 381 -33.57 18.23 25.34
#